data_AF-A0A2E9T101-F1
#
_entry.id   AF-A0A2E9T101-F1
#
_cell.length_a   1.000
_cell.length_b   1.000
_cell.length_c   1.000
_cell.angle_alpha   90.00
_cell.angle_beta   90.00
_cell.angle_gamma   90.00
#
_symmetry.space_group_name_H-M   'P 1'
#
loop_
_entity.id
_entity.type
_entity.pdbx_description
1 polymer ?
#
loop_
_entity_poly.entity_id
_entity_poly.type
_entity_poly.pdbx_seq_one_letter_code
_entity_poly.pdbx_strand_id
1 'polypeptide(L)'
;MTTLTCSHCGASLTCRADDINACWCNELPAILPINNATSCLCRECTIKQINIFLSKLYEQPLAEQIAFAKPFYQHGNLIENLDYTLENNYMVFSRWFFLKRGKCCTNGCTHCPFND
;
A
#
# COMPACT_ATOMS: atom_id res chain seq x y z
N MET A 1 -18.09 -1.68 -18.57
CA MET A 1 -17.38 -2.85 -18.00
C MET A 1 -16.42 -3.44 -19.03
N THR A 2 -15.13 -3.29 -18.81
CA THR A 2 -14.09 -3.88 -19.69
C THR A 2 -13.31 -4.92 -18.90
N THR A 3 -13.17 -6.12 -19.46
CA THR A 3 -12.28 -7.15 -18.91
C THR A 3 -10.90 -6.93 -19.47
N LEU A 4 -9.93 -6.74 -18.59
CA LEU A 4 -8.53 -6.51 -18.91
C LEU A 4 -7.68 -7.64 -18.32
N THR A 5 -6.53 -7.87 -18.92
CA THR A 5 -5.56 -8.83 -18.41
C THR A 5 -4.45 -8.09 -17.69
N CYS A 6 -4.11 -8.53 -16.49
CA CYS A 6 -2.98 -7.98 -15.74
C CYS A 6 -1.70 -8.26 -16.51
N SER A 7 -0.95 -7.21 -16.85
CA SER A 7 0.30 -7.33 -17.61
C SER A 7 1.41 -8.08 -16.87
N HIS A 8 1.33 -8.16 -15.54
CA HIS A 8 2.34 -8.80 -14.71
C HIS A 8 2.05 -10.29 -14.43
N CYS A 9 0.79 -10.66 -14.17
CA CYS A 9 0.44 -12.04 -13.78
C CYS A 9 -0.59 -12.73 -14.67
N GLY A 10 -1.13 -12.05 -15.68
CA GLY A 10 -2.16 -12.62 -16.56
C GLY A 10 -3.56 -12.75 -15.93
N ALA A 11 -3.74 -12.34 -14.67
CA ALA A 11 -5.05 -12.39 -14.02
C ALA A 11 -6.07 -11.48 -14.73
N SER A 12 -7.31 -11.95 -14.83
CA SER A 12 -8.43 -11.14 -15.32
C SER A 12 -8.81 -10.11 -14.26
N LEU A 13 -8.85 -8.83 -14.66
CA LEU A 13 -9.39 -7.74 -13.83
C LEU A 13 -10.51 -7.02 -14.56
N THR A 14 -11.53 -6.62 -13.82
CA THR A 14 -12.62 -5.79 -14.34
C THR A 14 -12.33 -4.34 -13.99
N CYS A 15 -12.27 -3.48 -15.00
CA CYS A 15 -12.24 -2.04 -14.82
C CYS A 15 -13.60 -1.46 -15.23
N ARG A 16 -14.20 -0.67 -14.34
CA ARG A 16 -15.42 0.10 -14.61
C ARG A 16 -15.05 1.59 -14.68
N ALA A 17 -14.49 2.01 -15.81
CA ALA A 17 -14.17 3.42 -16.03
C ALA A 17 -15.42 4.33 -15.95
N ASP A 18 -16.62 3.75 -16.11
CA ASP A 18 -17.93 4.36 -15.96
C ASP A 18 -18.37 4.58 -14.49
N ASP A 19 -17.75 3.88 -13.53
CA ASP A 19 -18.02 4.04 -12.10
C ASP A 19 -16.71 3.84 -11.30
N ILE A 20 -16.02 4.95 -11.03
CA ILE A 20 -14.75 4.96 -10.29
C ILE A 20 -14.89 4.42 -8.86
N ASN A 21 -16.08 4.54 -8.24
CA ASN A 21 -16.32 4.05 -6.89
C ASN A 21 -16.44 2.52 -6.86
N ALA A 22 -16.77 1.89 -8.00
CA ALA A 22 -16.77 0.44 -8.15
C ALA A 22 -15.38 -0.14 -8.46
N CYS A 23 -14.36 0.70 -8.60
CA CYS A 23 -13.00 0.26 -8.90
C CYS A 23 -12.16 0.11 -7.62
N TRP A 24 -11.67 -1.10 -7.37
CA TRP A 24 -10.78 -1.40 -6.24
C TRP A 24 -9.52 -0.49 -6.21
N CYS A 25 -9.09 0.06 -7.35
CA CYS A 25 -7.91 0.91 -7.40
C CYS A 25 -8.12 2.24 -6.65
N ASN A 26 -9.37 2.68 -6.48
CA ASN A 26 -9.71 3.85 -5.69
C ASN A 26 -9.56 3.60 -4.17
N GLU A 27 -9.49 2.33 -3.75
CA GLU A 27 -9.23 1.95 -2.36
C GLU A 27 -7.75 2.00 -2.01
N LEU A 28 -6.85 1.93 -3.00
CA LEU A 28 -5.41 1.93 -2.77
C LEU A 28 -4.86 3.36 -2.70
N PRO A 29 -3.84 3.60 -1.86
CA PRO A 29 -3.22 4.91 -1.79
C PRO A 29 -2.42 5.21 -3.05
N ALA A 30 -2.48 6.46 -3.52
CA ALA A 30 -1.77 6.95 -4.70
C ALA A 30 -0.27 7.19 -4.41
N ILE A 31 0.46 6.11 -4.10
CA ILE A 31 1.88 6.12 -3.68
C ILE A 31 2.83 6.04 -4.87
N LEU A 32 2.42 5.34 -5.94
CA LEU A 32 3.31 5.09 -7.08
C LEU A 32 3.53 6.35 -7.92
N PRO A 33 4.78 6.64 -8.34
CA PRO A 33 5.05 7.75 -9.24
C PRO A 33 4.37 7.53 -10.59
N ILE A 34 3.83 8.60 -11.17
CA ILE A 34 3.20 8.57 -12.49
C ILE A 34 4.31 8.37 -13.53
N ASN A 35 4.56 7.12 -13.92
CA ASN A 35 5.34 6.81 -15.11
C ASN A 35 4.38 6.59 -16.29
N ASN A 36 4.71 7.18 -17.44
CA ASN A 36 3.84 7.25 -18.63
C ASN A 36 3.57 5.89 -19.32
N ALA A 37 3.81 4.76 -18.66
CA ALA A 37 3.63 3.42 -19.22
C ALA A 37 3.27 2.37 -18.15
N THR A 38 2.33 2.67 -17.25
CA THR A 38 1.73 1.61 -16.44
C THR A 38 0.72 0.83 -17.27
N SER A 39 1.18 -0.31 -17.78
CA SER A 39 0.31 -1.41 -18.19
C SER A 39 -0.69 -1.77 -17.06
N CYS A 40 -1.88 -2.24 -17.42
CA CYS A 40 -2.94 -2.50 -16.43
C CYS A 40 -2.52 -3.59 -15.43
N LEU A 41 -2.54 -3.29 -14.13
CA LEU A 41 -2.21 -4.22 -13.05
C LEU A 41 -3.46 -4.60 -12.25
N CYS A 42 -3.53 -5.86 -11.80
CA CYS A 42 -4.53 -6.27 -10.81
C CYS A 42 -4.16 -5.76 -9.40
N ARG A 43 -5.13 -5.81 -8.47
CA ARG A 43 -4.98 -5.33 -7.08
C ARG A 43 -3.71 -5.84 -6.40
N GLU A 44 -3.48 -7.15 -6.46
CA GLU A 44 -2.31 -7.77 -5.84
C GLU A 44 -0.99 -7.30 -6.46
N CYS A 45 -0.94 -7.19 -7.79
CA CYS A 45 0.26 -6.70 -8.46
C CYS A 45 0.52 -5.23 -8.14
N THR A 46 -0.53 -4.41 -8.04
CA THR A 46 -0.39 -3.01 -7.60
C THR A 46 0.14 -2.92 -6.17
N ILE A 47 -0.40 -3.70 -5.22
CA ILE A 47 0.13 -3.76 -3.85
C ILE A 47 1.60 -4.21 -3.83
N LYS A 48 1.98 -5.20 -4.65
CA LYS A 48 3.39 -5.60 -4.78
C LYS A 48 4.28 -4.46 -5.27
N GLN A 49 3.85 -3.70 -6.29
CA GLN A 49 4.61 -2.54 -6.76
C GLN A 49 4.71 -1.45 -5.68
N ILE A 50 3.64 -1.20 -4.93
CA ILE A 50 3.67 -0.26 -3.79
C ILE A 50 4.70 -0.74 -2.76
N ASN A 51 4.70 -2.01 -2.37
CA ASN A 51 5.65 -2.54 -1.41
C ASN A 51 7.11 -2.46 -1.89
N ILE A 52 7.36 -2.65 -3.19
CA ILE A 52 8.69 -2.44 -3.79
C ILE A 52 9.12 -0.96 -3.71
N PHE A 53 8.19 -0.03 -3.93
CA PHE A 53 8.48 1.39 -3.74
C PHE A 53 8.76 1.71 -2.27
N LEU A 54 7.94 1.19 -1.35
CA LEU A 54 8.09 1.41 0.08
C LEU A 54 9.39 0.83 0.63
N SER A 55 9.89 -0.30 0.09
CA SER A 55 11.19 -0.84 0.53
C SER A 55 12.32 0.17 0.30
N LYS A 56 12.29 0.91 -0.81
CA LYS A 56 13.25 1.99 -1.10
C LYS A 56 13.05 3.21 -0.21
N LEU A 57 11.80 3.54 0.13
CA LEU A 57 11.51 4.59 1.10
C LEU A 57 12.10 4.25 2.47
N TYR A 58 12.05 2.98 2.89
CA TYR A 58 12.55 2.55 4.19
C TYR A 58 14.06 2.68 4.36
N GLU A 59 14.80 2.82 3.26
CA GLU A 59 16.24 3.11 3.26
C GLU A 59 16.57 4.60 3.52
N GLN A 60 15.57 5.49 3.41
CA GLN A 60 15.74 6.93 3.63
C GLN A 60 15.76 7.29 5.12
N PRO A 61 16.25 8.48 5.52
CA PRO A 61 16.15 8.95 6.89
C PRO A 61 14.71 8.93 7.42
N LEU A 62 14.54 8.56 8.69
CA LEU A 62 13.22 8.38 9.31
C LEU A 62 12.31 9.61 9.16
N ALA A 63 12.87 10.82 9.26
CA ALA A 63 12.14 12.06 9.06
C ALA A 63 11.49 12.16 7.66
N GLU A 64 12.19 11.70 6.61
CA GLU A 64 11.69 11.68 5.24
C GLU A 64 10.60 10.62 5.06
N GLN A 65 10.77 9.44 5.68
CA GLN A 65 9.75 8.39 5.69
C GLN A 65 8.43 8.89 6.29
N ILE A 66 8.50 9.57 7.45
CA ILE A 66 7.33 10.14 8.12
C ILE A 66 6.72 11.25 7.25
N ALA A 67 7.55 12.15 6.71
CA ALA A 67 7.07 13.25 5.87
C ALA A 67 6.31 12.73 4.65
N PHE A 68 6.81 11.68 4.01
CA PHE A 68 6.14 11.01 2.89
C PHE A 68 4.85 10.30 3.31
N ALA A 69 4.83 9.61 4.46
CA ALA A 69 3.68 8.82 4.89
C ALA A 69 2.53 9.65 5.48
N LYS A 70 2.82 10.84 6.04
CA LYS A 70 1.87 11.70 6.75
C LYS A 70 0.56 12.01 5.99
N PRO A 71 0.57 12.29 4.67
CA PRO A 71 -0.66 12.54 3.92
C PRO A 71 -1.62 11.34 3.88
N PHE A 72 -1.09 10.11 4.04
CA PHE A 72 -1.87 8.88 3.91
C PHE A 72 -2.53 8.44 5.23
N TYR A 73 -2.36 9.17 6.33
CA TYR A 73 -2.97 8.82 7.64
C TYR A 73 -4.51 8.80 7.61
N GLN A 74 -5.12 9.69 6.83
CA GLN A 74 -6.58 9.88 6.79
C GLN A 74 -7.27 8.97 5.76
N HIS A 75 -6.53 8.14 5.04
CA HIS A 75 -7.05 7.37 3.93
C HIS A 75 -7.46 5.95 4.37
N GLY A 76 -8.69 5.84 4.88
CA GLY A 76 -9.52 4.65 4.72
C GLY A 76 -9.20 3.40 5.55
N ASN A 77 -9.84 2.31 5.13
CA ASN A 77 -9.73 0.98 5.72
C ASN A 77 -8.29 0.45 5.63
N LEU A 78 -7.92 -0.40 6.59
CA LEU A 78 -6.64 -1.10 6.56
C LEU A 78 -6.58 -2.07 5.37
N ILE A 79 -5.51 -1.97 4.59
CA ILE A 79 -5.32 -2.80 3.40
C ILE A 79 -4.42 -3.99 3.77
N GLU A 80 -4.96 -5.20 3.70
CA GLU A 80 -4.16 -6.42 3.86
C GLU A 80 -3.06 -6.50 2.79
N ASN A 81 -1.89 -6.99 3.19
CA ASN A 81 -0.63 -7.02 2.42
C ASN A 81 0.00 -5.65 2.15
N LEU A 82 -0.52 -4.58 2.74
CA LEU A 82 0.08 -3.24 2.71
C LEU A 82 0.22 -2.66 4.12
N ASP A 83 -0.89 -2.58 4.86
CA ASP A 83 -0.96 -2.06 6.23
C ASP A 83 -0.77 -3.15 7.28
N TYR A 84 -1.16 -4.39 6.95
CA TYR A 84 -1.02 -5.54 7.84
C TYR A 84 -1.01 -6.86 7.06
N THR A 85 -0.58 -7.93 7.71
CA THR A 85 -0.77 -9.32 7.31
C THR A 85 -1.54 -10.07 8.39
N LEU A 86 -2.23 -11.15 8.03
CA LEU A 86 -2.84 -12.07 9.00
C LEU A 86 -1.90 -13.23 9.28
N GLU A 87 -1.47 -13.35 10.53
CA GLU A 87 -0.65 -14.46 11.01
C GLU A 87 -1.34 -15.10 12.20
N ASN A 88 -1.64 -16.41 12.12
CA ASN A 88 -2.37 -17.14 13.17
C ASN A 88 -3.66 -16.44 13.63
N ASN A 89 -4.39 -15.82 12.70
CA ASN A 89 -5.61 -15.06 12.98
C ASN A 89 -5.41 -13.74 13.76
N TYR A 90 -4.15 -13.29 13.89
CA TYR A 90 -3.79 -11.99 14.44
C TYR A 90 -3.34 -11.03 13.32
N MET A 91 -3.70 -9.75 13.45
CA MET A 91 -3.21 -8.70 12.55
C MET A 91 -1.81 -8.27 12.96
N VAL A 92 -0.86 -8.47 12.05
CA VAL A 92 0.53 -8.02 12.20
C VAL A 92 0.71 -6.76 11.36
N PHE A 93 0.79 -5.60 12.01
CA PHE A 93 0.89 -4.30 11.33
C PHE A 93 2.26 -4.09 10.69
N SER A 94 2.25 -3.57 9.47
CA SER A 94 3.47 -3.27 8.71
C SER A 94 4.15 -1.98 9.19
N ARG A 95 5.40 -1.77 8.75
CA ARG A 95 6.10 -0.50 8.95
C ARG A 95 5.33 0.68 8.36
N TRP A 96 4.72 0.49 7.19
CA TRP A 96 3.91 1.50 6.52
C TRP A 96 2.77 2.00 7.39
N PHE A 97 2.06 1.09 8.06
CA PHE A 97 0.99 1.45 8.98
C PHE A 97 1.49 2.38 10.10
N PHE A 98 2.63 2.07 10.72
CA PHE A 98 3.19 2.91 11.78
C PHE A 98 3.71 4.26 11.27
N LEU A 99 4.30 4.30 10.07
CA LEU A 99 4.73 5.56 9.44
C LEU A 99 3.55 6.48 9.15
N LYS A 100 2.45 5.96 8.60
CA LYS A 100 1.20 6.71 8.41
C LYS A 100 0.69 7.26 9.74
N ARG A 101 0.69 6.44 10.78
CA ARG A 101 0.21 6.80 12.13
C ARG A 101 1.13 7.80 12.84
N GLY A 102 2.41 7.83 12.51
CA GLY A 102 3.42 8.67 13.15
C GLY A 102 3.81 8.25 14.58
N LYS A 103 3.37 7.08 15.06
CA LYS A 103 3.76 6.53 16.37
C LYS A 103 3.63 5.00 16.44
N CYS A 104 4.49 4.37 17.24
CA CYS A 104 4.40 2.94 17.56
C CYS A 104 3.44 2.68 18.72
N CYS A 105 3.03 1.42 18.88
CA CYS A 105 2.39 0.98 20.12
C CYS A 105 3.46 0.78 21.21
N THR A 106 3.05 0.87 22.47
CA THR A 106 3.93 0.83 23.65
C THR A 106 4.51 -0.55 23.98
N ASN A 107 4.21 -1.58 23.18
CA ASN A 107 4.50 -2.98 23.50
C ASN A 107 5.59 -3.59 22.59
N GLY A 108 6.56 -2.78 22.13
CA GLY A 108 7.69 -3.28 21.34
C GLY A 108 7.27 -3.93 20.00
N CYS A 109 6.48 -3.22 19.20
CA CYS A 109 6.02 -3.74 17.91
C CYS A 109 7.18 -4.09 16.97
N THR A 110 7.13 -5.29 16.38
CA THR A 110 8.19 -5.82 15.48
C THR A 110 8.52 -4.91 14.29
N HIS A 111 7.51 -4.23 13.73
CA HIS A 111 7.71 -3.34 12.57
C HIS A 111 7.76 -1.85 12.93
N CYS A 112 8.03 -1.53 14.21
CA CYS A 112 8.11 -0.16 14.69
C CYS A 112 9.28 0.60 14.04
N PRO A 113 9.03 1.75 13.36
CA PRO A 113 10.10 2.55 12.77
C PRO A 113 10.78 3.54 13.73
N PHE A 114 10.28 3.70 14.97
CA PHE A 114 10.72 4.72 15.93
C PHE A 114 11.55 4.17 17.10
N ASN A 115 11.74 2.86 17.18
CA ASN A 115 12.58 2.25 18.19
C ASN A 115 14.02 2.22 17.68
N ASP A 116 14.69 3.37 17.76
CA ASP A 116 16.16 3.43 17.86
C ASP A 116 16.57 3.33 19.34
#